data_AF-A0A141CLK4-F1
#
_entry.id   AF-A0A141CLK4-F1
#
_cell.length_a   1.000
_cell.length_b   1.000
_cell.length_c   1.000
_cell.angle_alpha   90.00
_cell.angle_beta   90.00
_cell.angle_gamma   90.00
#
_symmetry.space_group_name_H-M   'P 1'
#
loop_
_entity.id
_entity.type
_entity.pdbx_description
1 polymer ?
#
loop_
_entity_poly.entity_id
_entity_poly.type
_entity_poly.pdbx_seq_one_letter_code
_entity_poly.pdbx_strand_id
1 'polypeptide(L)'
;MWLKWLLVMTSLLVIAVYTKKSSLSMLLCLEAMVILGVMVLMSHSESMFSVCFISIGACESAVGIACLVSLVRSQGTEMYSL
;
A
#
# COMPACT_ATOMS: atom_id res chain seq x y z
N MET A 1 -9.95 -13.07 -20.43
CA MET A 1 -9.99 -13.89 -19.19
C MET A 1 -9.07 -13.34 -18.11
N TRP A 2 -7.81 -12.98 -18.43
CA TRP A 2 -6.85 -12.42 -17.48
C TRP A 2 -7.33 -11.15 -16.75
N LEU A 3 -7.99 -10.22 -17.44
CA LEU A 3 -8.53 -8.99 -16.84
C LEU A 3 -9.57 -9.26 -15.74
N LYS A 4 -10.39 -10.31 -15.88
CA LYS A 4 -11.40 -10.67 -14.86
C LYS A 4 -10.74 -11.15 -13.58
N TRP A 5 -9.66 -11.94 -13.69
CA TRP A 5 -8.87 -12.37 -12.53
C TRP A 5 -8.19 -11.20 -11.85
N LEU A 6 -7.64 -10.26 -12.62
CA LEU A 6 -6.99 -9.06 -12.08
C LEU A 6 -7.97 -8.19 -11.28
N LEU A 7 -9.18 -7.97 -11.81
CA LEU A 7 -10.26 -7.25 -11.11
C LEU A 7 -10.68 -7.94 -9.80
N VAL A 8 -10.72 -9.28 -9.78
CA VAL A 8 -11.03 -10.04 -8.56
C VAL A 8 -9.89 -9.91 -7.53
N MET A 9 -8.63 -9.91 -7.95
CA MET A 9 -7.51 -9.73 -7.02
C MET A 9 -7.49 -8.33 -6.41
N THR A 10 -7.78 -7.29 -7.22
CA THR A 10 -7.87 -5.92 -6.71
C THR A 10 -9.02 -5.75 -5.71
N SER A 11 -10.18 -6.35 -5.96
CA SER A 11 -11.32 -6.24 -5.02
C SER A 11 -11.04 -6.95 -3.70
N LEU A 12 -10.39 -8.12 -3.74
CA LEU A 12 -9.95 -8.83 -2.53
C LEU A 12 -8.94 -8.01 -1.72
N LEU A 13 -7.98 -7.36 -2.37
CA LEU A 13 -7.00 -6.50 -1.69
C LEU A 13 -7.66 -5.27 -1.07
N VAL A 14 -8.63 -4.65 -1.74
CA VAL A 14 -9.41 -3.55 -1.17
C VAL A 14 -10.16 -4.01 0.08
N ILE A 15 -10.82 -5.16 0.04
CA ILE A 15 -11.49 -5.73 1.22
C ILE A 15 -10.48 -6.03 2.35
N ALA A 16 -9.29 -6.52 2.00
CA ALA A 16 -8.23 -6.77 2.97
C ALA A 16 -7.77 -5.49 3.68
N VAL A 17 -7.63 -4.37 2.96
CA VAL A 17 -7.29 -3.06 3.54
C VAL A 17 -8.27 -2.68 4.65
N TYR A 18 -9.58 -2.82 4.42
CA TYR A 18 -10.61 -2.46 5.41
C TYR A 18 -10.70 -3.43 6.59
N THR A 19 -10.21 -4.67 6.44
CA THR A 19 -10.34 -5.70 7.48
C THR A 19 -9.18 -5.69 8.47
N LYS A 20 -8.03 -5.10 8.12
CA LYS A 20 -6.82 -5.15 8.93
C LYS A 20 -6.81 -4.08 10.02
N LYS A 21 -6.64 -4.52 11.27
CA LYS A 21 -6.46 -3.65 12.44
C LYS A 21 -5.05 -3.10 12.59
N SER A 22 -4.03 -3.81 12.08
CA SER A 22 -2.65 -3.33 12.12
C SER A 22 -2.38 -2.40 10.94
N SER A 23 -1.99 -1.17 11.26
CA SER A 23 -1.61 -0.17 10.26
C SER A 23 -0.44 -0.63 9.38
N LEU A 24 0.48 -1.45 9.90
CA LEU A 24 1.58 -2.00 9.09
C LEU A 24 1.07 -2.99 8.02
N SER A 25 0.09 -3.82 8.37
CA SER A 25 -0.55 -4.71 7.38
C SER A 25 -1.35 -3.94 6.33
N MET A 26 -1.92 -2.79 6.70
CA MET A 26 -2.59 -1.90 5.75
C MET A 26 -1.59 -1.33 4.72
N LEU A 27 -0.42 -0.85 5.17
CA LEU A 27 0.63 -0.38 4.26
C LEU A 27 1.10 -1.47 3.28
N LEU A 28 1.25 -2.71 3.75
CA LEU A 28 1.65 -3.82 2.90
C LEU A 28 0.60 -4.14 1.82
N CYS A 29 -0.69 -4.04 2.14
CA CYS A 29 -1.75 -4.19 1.15
C CYS A 29 -1.73 -3.06 0.11
N LEU A 30 -1.34 -1.85 0.51
CA LEU A 30 -1.20 -0.69 -0.37
C LEU A 30 -0.04 -0.88 -1.36
N GLU A 31 1.11 -1.35 -0.89
CA GLU A 31 2.26 -1.71 -1.75
C GLU A 31 1.89 -2.81 -2.77
N ALA A 32 1.11 -3.82 -2.34
CA ALA A 32 0.60 -4.85 -3.24
C ALA A 32 -0.31 -4.28 -4.35
N MET A 33 -1.10 -3.23 -4.05
CA MET A 33 -1.91 -2.53 -5.05
C MET A 33 -1.05 -1.72 -6.03
N VAL A 34 0.04 -1.09 -5.56
CA VAL A 34 1.01 -0.39 -6.42
C VAL A 34 1.63 -1.38 -7.41
N ILE A 35 2.08 -2.55 -6.95
CA ILE A 35 2.66 -3.60 -7.81
C ILE A 35 1.66 -4.08 -8.85
N LEU A 36 0.39 -4.29 -8.48
CA LEU A 36 -0.65 -4.67 -9.45
C LEU A 36 -0.88 -3.57 -10.50
N GLY A 37 -0.88 -2.29 -10.09
CA GLY A 37 -0.95 -1.16 -11.01
C GLY A 37 0.22 -1.13 -12.00
N VAL A 38 1.44 -1.35 -11.51
CA VAL A 38 2.66 -1.48 -12.34
C VAL A 38 2.52 -2.62 -13.36
N MET A 39 2.04 -3.78 -12.94
CA MET A 39 1.87 -4.94 -13.85
C MET A 39 0.86 -4.67 -14.97
N VAL A 40 -0.24 -3.96 -14.67
CA VAL A 40 -1.21 -3.53 -15.68
C VAL A 40 -0.55 -2.56 -16.66
N LEU A 41 0.22 -1.62 -16.15
CA LEU A 41 0.81 -0.56 -16.94
C LEU A 41 1.95 -1.05 -17.86
N MET A 42 2.74 -2.00 -17.37
CA MET A 42 3.69 -2.78 -18.19
C MET A 42 2.99 -3.52 -19.33
N SER A 43 1.78 -4.06 -19.08
CA SER A 43 0.99 -4.74 -20.11
C SER A 43 0.50 -3.80 -21.22
N HIS A 44 0.38 -2.50 -20.91
CA HIS A 44 0.03 -1.44 -21.87
C HIS A 44 1.25 -0.78 -22.52
N SER A 45 2.46 -1.31 -22.31
CA SER A 45 3.73 -0.76 -22.85
C SER A 45 4.07 0.67 -22.39
N GLU A 46 3.43 1.16 -21.33
CA GLU A 46 3.65 2.49 -20.75
C GLU A 46 4.78 2.46 -19.71
N SER A 47 6.00 2.14 -20.16
CA SER A 47 7.12 1.85 -19.25
C SER A 47 7.62 3.05 -18.45
N MET A 48 7.62 4.24 -19.06
CA MET A 48 7.99 5.48 -18.38
C MET A 48 7.02 5.79 -17.23
N PHE A 49 5.71 5.64 -17.47
CA PHE A 49 4.71 5.88 -16.43
C PHE A 49 4.83 4.86 -15.29
N SER A 50 5.24 3.62 -15.60
CA SER A 50 5.45 2.58 -14.59
C SER A 50 6.59 2.87 -13.64
N VAL A 51 7.70 3.43 -14.13
CA VAL A 51 8.82 3.83 -13.28
C VAL A 51 8.44 5.02 -12.39
N CYS A 52 7.68 5.97 -12.93
CA CYS A 52 7.14 7.07 -12.12
C CYS A 52 6.18 6.55 -11.04
N PHE A 53 5.28 5.63 -11.40
CA PHE A 53 4.28 5.09 -10.49
C PHE A 53 4.89 4.30 -9.33
N ILE A 54 5.90 3.45 -9.59
CA ILE A 54 6.60 2.73 -8.52
C ILE A 54 7.41 3.67 -7.62
N SER A 55 7.98 4.74 -8.19
CA SER A 55 8.73 5.73 -7.41
C SER A 55 7.82 6.50 -6.45
N ILE A 56 6.64 6.91 -6.93
CA ILE A 56 5.63 7.59 -6.10
C ILE A 56 5.11 6.64 -5.02
N GLY A 57 4.81 5.38 -5.37
CA GLY A 57 4.39 4.36 -4.38
C GLY A 57 5.43 4.14 -3.29
N ALA A 58 6.72 4.05 -3.64
CA ALA A 58 7.79 3.93 -2.67
C ALA A 58 7.88 5.15 -1.72
N CYS A 59 7.67 6.37 -2.24
CA CYS A 59 7.60 7.59 -1.43
C CYS A 59 6.40 7.59 -0.49
N GLU A 60 5.21 7.18 -0.95
CA GLU A 60 4.02 7.06 -0.08
C GLU A 60 4.24 6.05 1.04
N SER A 61 4.85 4.90 0.74
CA SER A 61 5.22 3.89 1.72
C SER A 61 6.22 4.44 2.76
N ALA A 62 7.23 5.20 2.34
CA ALA A 62 8.17 5.85 3.26
C ALA A 62 7.48 6.85 4.21
N VAL A 63 6.59 7.69 3.68
CA VAL A 63 5.79 8.65 4.47
C VAL A 63 4.85 7.91 5.43
N GLY A 64 4.20 6.84 4.97
CA GLY A 64 3.31 6.02 5.78
C GLY A 64 4.02 5.40 6.99
N ILE A 65 5.23 4.85 6.79
CA ILE A 65 6.05 4.28 7.89
C ILE A 65 6.51 5.38 8.85
N ALA A 66 6.94 6.55 8.34
CA ALA A 66 7.32 7.66 9.21
C ALA A 66 6.17 8.13 10.11
N CYS A 67 4.94 8.19 9.56
CA CYS A 67 3.74 8.49 10.32
C CYS A 67 3.43 7.41 11.37
N LEU A 68 3.52 6.13 10.99
CA LEU A 68 3.35 5.00 11.90
C LEU A 68 4.32 5.07 13.10
N VAL A 69 5.59 5.35 12.84
CA VAL A 69 6.62 5.50 13.89
C VAL A 69 6.27 6.67 14.82
N SER A 70 5.79 7.79 14.27
CA SER A 70 5.35 8.93 15.08
C SER A 70 4.15 8.59 15.95
N LEU A 71 3.17 7.83 15.44
CA LEU A 71 2.01 7.37 16.21
C LEU A 71 2.43 6.43 17.34
N VAL A 72 3.33 5.48 17.07
CA VAL A 72 3.85 4.56 18.10
C VAL A 72 4.61 5.36 19.17
N ARG A 73 5.40 6.36 18.79
CA ARG A 73 6.10 7.23 19.75
C ARG A 73 5.12 8.07 20.59
N SER A 74 4.03 8.56 19.99
CA SER A 74 3.02 9.36 20.70
C SER A 74 2.13 8.52 21.62
N GLN A 75 1.69 7.33 21.19
CA GLN A 75 0.80 6.47 21.99
C GLN A 75 1.59 5.64 23.02
N GLY A 76 2.83 5.28 22.72
CA GLY A 76 3.76 4.72 23.70
C GLY A 76 4.03 5.71 24.85
N THR A 77 3.78 7.01 24.62
CA THR A 77 3.90 8.06 25.63
C THR A 77 2.79 8.06 26.68
N GLU A 78 1.55 7.80 26.30
CA GLU A 78 0.43 7.90 27.23
C GLU A 78 0.29 6.68 28.16
N MET A 79 1.05 5.62 27.91
CA MET A 79 1.11 4.42 28.75
C MET A 79 2.01 4.57 29.99
N TYR A 80 2.88 5.59 30.04
CA TYR A 80 3.81 5.79 31.17
C TYR A 80 3.42 6.91 32.13
N SER A 81 2.27 7.54 31.94
CA SER A 81 1.74 8.62 32.79
C SER A 81 0.64 8.16 33.76
N LEU A 82 0.63 6.89 34.16
CA LEU A 82 -0.27 6.31 35.16
C LEU A 82 0.51 5.32 36.04
#